data_AF-A0A4P2QE36-F1
#
_entry.id   AF-A0A4P2QE36-F1
#
_cell.length_a   1.000
_cell.length_b   1.000
_cell.length_c   1.000
_cell.angle_alpha   90.00
_cell.angle_beta   90.00
_cell.angle_gamma   90.00
#
_symmetry.space_group_name_H-M   'P 1'
#
loop_
_entity.id
_entity.type
_entity.pdbx_description
1 polymer ?
#
loop_
_entity_poly.entity_id
_entity_poly.type
_entity_poly.pdbx_seq_one_letter_code
_entity_poly.pdbx_strand_id
1 'polypeptide(L)'
;MRDGSCLNPIDENVRCVSFRYITDVLSPEEALDRRRRNAPPRGAREEEMGEPGFPAYTAYTTSVGWLGYSYAKLRRLCCEGIARGFPHFKIKLGASVERRRRHPQDTDRP
;
A
#
# COMPACT_ATOMS: atom_id res chain seq x y z
N MET A 1 29.10 -6.26 34.39
CA MET A 1 27.67 -6.32 34.74
C MET A 1 26.89 -5.64 33.62
N ARG A 2 26.39 -6.42 32.65
CA ARG A 2 25.35 -5.95 31.73
C ARG A 2 24.04 -6.18 32.48
N ASP A 3 23.25 -5.14 32.63
CA ASP A 3 21.99 -5.20 33.35
C ASP A 3 21.06 -6.21 32.67
N GLY A 4 20.50 -7.11 33.48
CA GLY A 4 19.56 -8.14 33.03
C GLY A 4 18.17 -7.61 32.73
N SER A 5 18.05 -6.43 32.10
CA SER A 5 16.78 -5.97 31.56
C SER A 5 16.67 -6.47 30.12
N CYS A 6 16.29 -7.75 29.98
CA CYS A 6 15.83 -8.28 28.70
C CYS A 6 14.52 -7.59 28.30
N LEU A 7 14.63 -6.33 27.83
CA LEU A 7 13.53 -5.61 27.22
C LEU A 7 13.08 -6.43 26.02
N ASN A 8 11.81 -6.79 26.03
CA ASN A 8 11.20 -7.54 24.94
C ASN A 8 11.33 -6.70 23.65
N PRO A 9 11.76 -7.26 22.51
CA PRO A 9 11.79 -6.55 21.22
C PRO A 9 10.43 -5.90 20.86
N ILE A 10 9.35 -6.40 21.48
CA ILE A 10 7.99 -5.86 21.42
C ILE A 10 7.87 -4.44 22.01
N ASP A 11 8.61 -4.15 23.08
CA ASP A 11 8.52 -2.87 23.77
C ASP A 11 9.37 -1.79 23.08
N GLU A 12 10.45 -2.17 22.37
CA GLU A 12 11.34 -1.22 21.69
C GLU A 12 10.68 -0.49 20.51
N ASN A 13 9.90 -1.16 19.65
CA ASN A 13 9.30 -0.46 18.49
C ASN A 13 8.25 0.58 18.89
N VAL A 14 7.54 0.39 20.00
CA VAL A 14 6.57 1.39 20.48
C VAL A 14 7.30 2.66 20.90
N ARG A 15 8.53 2.54 21.42
CA ARG A 15 9.39 3.69 21.77
C ARG A 15 9.87 4.48 20.54
N CYS A 16 9.85 3.88 19.34
CA CYS A 16 10.20 4.57 18.09
C CYS A 16 9.08 5.49 17.57
N VAL A 17 7.87 5.40 18.13
CA VAL A 17 6.71 6.19 17.70
C VAL A 17 6.48 7.34 18.68
N SER A 18 6.35 8.56 18.16
CA SER A 18 5.86 9.69 18.95
C SER A 18 4.33 9.66 19.01
N PHE A 19 3.78 9.58 20.22
CA PHE A 19 2.32 9.56 20.43
C PHE A 19 1.71 10.96 20.61
N ARG A 20 2.52 12.02 20.52
CA ARG A 20 2.04 13.40 20.62
C ARG A 20 0.98 13.64 19.53
N TYR A 21 -0.24 13.97 19.95
CA TYR A 21 -1.42 14.21 19.11
C TYR A 21 -2.19 12.99 18.58
N ILE A 22 -1.90 11.78 19.05
CA ILE A 22 -2.69 10.58 18.70
C ILE A 22 -3.21 9.80 19.91
N THR A 23 -2.88 10.22 21.13
CA THR A 23 -3.18 9.48 22.38
C THR A 23 -4.68 9.34 22.67
N ASP A 24 -5.51 10.22 22.12
CA ASP A 24 -6.96 10.16 22.19
C ASP A 24 -7.56 9.03 21.34
N VAL A 25 -6.81 8.53 20.35
CA VAL A 25 -7.22 7.44 19.44
C VAL A 25 -6.39 6.16 19.63
N LEU A 26 -5.12 6.30 20.02
CA LEU A 26 -4.21 5.18 20.26
C LEU A 26 -3.18 5.56 21.33
N SER A 27 -3.32 4.97 22.52
CA SER A 27 -2.33 5.13 23.58
C SER A 27 -1.11 4.22 23.37
N PRO A 28 0.05 4.54 23.98
CA PRO A 28 1.22 3.65 23.96
C PRO A 28 0.94 2.26 24.55
N GLU A 29 0.14 2.18 25.61
CA GLU A 29 -0.25 0.92 26.25
C GLU A 29 -1.12 0.07 25.33
N GLU A 30 -2.10 0.68 24.65
CA GLU A 30 -2.93 0.01 23.66
C GLU A 30 -2.10 -0.48 22.47
N ALA A 31 -1.10 0.28 22.04
CA ALA A 31 -0.18 -0.12 20.97
C ALA A 31 0.67 -1.33 21.38
N LEU A 32 1.19 -1.35 22.62
CA LEU A 32 1.92 -2.50 23.18
C LEU A 32 1.04 -3.75 23.23
N ASP A 33 -0.17 -3.61 23.76
CA ASP A 33 -1.11 -4.72 23.89
C ASP A 33 -1.54 -5.28 22.54
N ARG A 34 -1.84 -4.41 21.56
CA ARG A 34 -2.12 -4.84 20.17
C ARG A 34 -0.95 -5.61 19.60
N ARG A 35 0.29 -5.18 19.86
CA ARG A 35 1.49 -5.88 19.35
C ARG A 35 1.68 -7.23 20.02
N ARG A 36 1.53 -7.33 21.35
CA ARG A 36 1.62 -8.60 22.10
C ARG A 36 0.61 -9.62 21.59
N ARG A 37 -0.63 -9.19 21.32
CA ARG A 37 -1.68 -10.04 20.72
C ARG A 37 -1.35 -10.52 19.31
N ASN A 38 -0.67 -9.68 18.51
CA ASN A 38 -0.34 -9.98 17.11
C ASN A 38 1.04 -10.65 16.92
N ALA A 39 1.81 -10.85 17.99
CA ALA A 39 3.13 -11.48 17.93
C ALA A 39 3.11 -12.99 17.59
N PRO A 40 2.16 -13.82 18.07
CA PRO A 40 2.18 -15.27 17.84
C PRO A 40 2.17 -15.72 16.36
N PRO A 41 1.40 -15.13 15.43
CA PRO A 41 1.39 -15.56 14.03
C PRO A 41 2.58 -15.02 13.20
N ARG A 42 3.60 -14.43 13.82
CA ARG A 42 4.66 -13.73 13.10
C ARG A 42 5.47 -14.65 12.18
N GLY A 43 5.90 -15.82 12.65
CA GLY A 43 6.70 -16.75 11.85
C GLY A 43 5.95 -17.26 10.61
N ALA A 44 4.69 -17.67 10.78
CA ALA A 44 3.84 -18.09 9.68
C ALA A 44 3.61 -16.98 8.64
N ARG A 45 3.47 -15.72 9.08
CA ARG A 45 3.36 -14.57 8.17
C ARG A 45 4.67 -14.24 7.45
N GLU A 46 5.82 -14.44 8.10
CA GLU A 46 7.13 -14.23 7.48
C GLU A 46 7.38 -15.28 6.39
N GLU A 47 7.02 -16.55 6.64
CA GLU A 47 7.04 -17.62 5.64
C GLU A 47 6.09 -17.33 4.48
N GLU A 48 4.83 -16.97 4.78
CA GLU A 48 3.82 -16.61 3.79
C GLU A 48 4.24 -15.39 2.94
N MET A 49 4.95 -14.41 3.53
CA MET A 49 5.53 -13.27 2.79
C MET A 49 6.71 -13.69 1.89
N GLY A 50 7.43 -14.77 2.20
CA GLY A 50 8.53 -15.26 1.36
C GLY A 50 8.05 -15.98 0.10
N GLU A 51 6.80 -16.43 0.07
CA GLU A 51 6.23 -17.19 -1.04
C GLU A 51 5.96 -16.31 -2.28
N PRO A 52 6.50 -16.67 -3.46
CA PRO A 52 6.24 -15.92 -4.69
C PRO A 52 4.76 -16.02 -5.08
N GLY A 53 4.07 -14.88 -5.12
CA GLY A 53 2.66 -14.79 -5.51
C GLY A 53 1.67 -14.54 -4.37
N PHE A 54 2.14 -14.33 -3.13
CA PHE A 54 1.27 -13.90 -2.04
C PHE A 54 0.54 -12.58 -2.38
N PRO A 55 -0.76 -12.38 -2.04
CA PRO A 55 -1.53 -11.21 -2.46
C PRO A 55 -0.96 -9.85 -2.04
N ALA A 56 -0.06 -9.77 -1.05
CA ALA A 56 0.69 -8.55 -0.76
C ALA A 56 1.62 -8.12 -1.92
N TYR A 57 1.99 -9.05 -2.81
CA TYR A 57 2.69 -8.81 -4.06
C TYR A 57 1.76 -8.49 -5.24
N THR A 58 0.45 -8.38 -5.01
CA THR A 58 -0.48 -7.88 -6.02
C THR A 58 -0.18 -6.40 -6.27
N ALA A 59 0.75 -6.16 -7.17
CA ALA A 59 1.27 -4.84 -7.42
C ALA A 59 0.22 -4.01 -8.17
N TYR A 60 -0.04 -2.80 -7.68
CA TYR A 60 -0.74 -1.79 -8.46
C TYR A 60 0.27 -0.82 -9.04
N THR A 61 0.04 -0.34 -10.25
CA THR A 61 0.89 0.70 -10.86
C THR A 61 0.15 2.02 -11.02
N THR A 62 0.89 3.09 -10.77
CA THR A 62 0.41 4.47 -10.92
C THR A 62 1.04 5.16 -12.14
N SER A 63 2.01 4.52 -12.79
CA SER A 63 2.77 5.08 -13.92
C SER A 63 1.92 5.24 -15.19
N VAL A 64 0.82 4.50 -15.30
CA VAL A 64 -0.09 4.53 -16.46
C VAL A 64 -0.99 5.77 -16.50
N GLY A 65 -1.12 6.46 -15.36
CA GLY A 65 -2.28 7.30 -15.06
C GLY A 65 -2.04 8.78 -14.88
N TRP A 66 -0.94 9.35 -15.36
CA TRP A 66 -0.64 10.77 -15.18
C TRP A 66 -1.63 11.70 -15.90
N LEU A 67 -1.91 12.86 -15.30
CA LEU A 67 -2.72 13.91 -15.94
C LEU A 67 -2.05 14.38 -17.23
N GLY A 68 -2.88 14.59 -18.27
CA GLY A 68 -2.41 15.05 -19.59
C GLY A 68 -2.08 13.95 -20.59
N TYR A 69 -2.04 12.67 -20.20
CA TYR A 69 -1.85 11.58 -21.17
C TYR A 69 -3.07 11.44 -22.09
N SER A 70 -2.82 11.19 -23.38
CA SER A 70 -3.86 10.80 -24.32
C SER A 70 -4.40 9.41 -23.98
N TYR A 71 -5.64 9.11 -24.40
CA TYR A 71 -6.23 7.80 -24.19
C TYR A 71 -5.46 6.67 -24.88
N ALA A 72 -4.90 6.93 -26.07
CA ALA A 72 -4.02 5.98 -26.76
C ALA A 72 -2.79 5.60 -25.91
N LYS A 73 -2.15 6.60 -25.28
CA LYS A 73 -1.01 6.36 -24.39
C LYS A 73 -1.44 5.62 -23.13
N LEU A 74 -2.59 5.97 -22.54
CA LEU A 74 -3.12 5.29 -21.37
C LEU A 74 -3.41 3.81 -21.67
N ARG A 75 -4.08 3.52 -22.79
CA ARG A 75 -4.38 2.14 -23.23
C ARG A 75 -3.10 1.33 -23.42
N ARG A 76 -2.11 1.88 -24.12
CA ARG A 76 -0.81 1.23 -24.32
C ARG A 76 -0.13 0.90 -22.97
N LEU A 77 -0.06 1.87 -22.06
CA LEU A 77 0.58 1.69 -20.76
C LEU A 77 -0.17 0.69 -19.87
N CYS A 78 -1.50 0.64 -19.94
CA CYS A 78 -2.28 -0.39 -19.26
C CYS A 78 -1.98 -1.79 -19.81
N CYS A 79 -1.94 -1.96 -21.15
CA CYS A 79 -1.57 -3.24 -21.76
C CYS A 79 -0.15 -3.69 -21.37
N GLU A 80 0.81 -2.76 -21.36
CA GLU A 80 2.18 -3.04 -20.89
C GLU A 80 2.21 -3.41 -19.40
N GLY A 81 1.38 -2.78 -18.57
CA GLY A 81 1.25 -3.12 -17.16
C GLY A 81 0.66 -4.51 -16.92
N ILE A 82 -0.38 -4.89 -17.68
CA ILE A 82 -0.95 -6.25 -17.63
C ILE A 82 0.11 -7.28 -18.02
N ALA A 83 0.85 -7.03 -19.10
CA ALA A 83 1.93 -7.92 -19.55
C ALA A 83 3.06 -8.07 -18.52
N ARG A 84 3.25 -7.06 -17.65
CA ARG A 84 4.21 -7.07 -16.53
C ARG A 84 3.62 -7.66 -15.24
N GLY A 85 2.38 -8.15 -15.26
CA GLY A 85 1.74 -8.76 -14.10
C GLY A 85 1.14 -7.77 -13.10
N PHE A 86 0.82 -6.53 -13.51
CA PHE A 86 0.05 -5.60 -12.68
C PHE A 86 -1.45 -5.80 -12.91
N PRO A 87 -2.21 -6.37 -11.97
CA PRO A 87 -3.67 -6.52 -12.11
C PRO A 87 -4.45 -5.26 -11.74
N HIS A 88 -3.81 -4.28 -11.10
CA HIS A 88 -4.47 -3.07 -10.60
C HIS A 88 -3.78 -1.78 -11.08
N PHE A 89 -4.59 -0.78 -11.42
CA PHE A 89 -4.12 0.48 -12.01
C PHE A 89 -4.71 1.68 -11.28
N LYS A 90 -3.91 2.74 -11.10
CA LYS A 90 -4.38 4.04 -10.58
C LYS A 90 -4.26 5.12 -11.65
N ILE A 91 -5.34 5.87 -11.85
CA ILE A 91 -5.41 6.98 -12.81
C ILE A 91 -5.71 8.29 -12.06
N LYS A 92 -5.01 9.37 -12.43
CA LYS A 92 -5.22 10.71 -11.90
C LYS A 92 -6.38 11.38 -12.65
N LEU A 93 -7.35 11.86 -11.88
CA LEU A 93 -8.52 12.61 -12.36
C LEU A 93 -8.54 14.00 -11.69
N GLY A 94 -9.38 14.90 -12.18
CA GLY A 94 -9.61 16.22 -11.56
C GLY A 94 -9.30 17.43 -12.43
N ALA A 95 -8.63 17.25 -13.58
CA ALA A 95 -8.33 18.36 -14.49
C ALA A 95 -9.54 18.85 -15.31
N SER A 96 -10.56 18.00 -15.52
CA SER A 96 -11.79 18.35 -16.22
C SER A 96 -12.89 17.32 -15.92
N VAL A 97 -14.10 17.80 -15.63
CA VAL A 97 -15.30 16.94 -15.44
C VAL A 97 -15.64 16.20 -16.73
N GLU A 98 -15.47 16.86 -17.88
CA GLU A 98 -15.73 16.28 -19.19
C GLU A 98 -14.77 15.14 -19.50
N ARG A 99 -13.47 15.34 -19.20
CA ARG A 99 -12.47 14.28 -19.33
C ARG A 99 -12.76 13.10 -18.39
N ARG A 100 -13.30 13.35 -17.20
CA ARG A 100 -13.70 12.29 -16.25
C ARG A 100 -14.89 11.46 -16.77
N ARG A 101 -15.81 12.10 -17.49
CA ARG A 101 -17.03 11.45 -18.00
C ARG A 101 -16.77 10.65 -19.28
N ARG A 102 -15.82 11.07 -20.10
CA ARG A 102 -15.42 10.32 -21.31
C ARG A 102 -14.87 8.95 -20.95
N HIS A 103 -15.45 7.92 -21.55
CA HIS A 103 -14.93 6.57 -21.51
C HIS A 103 -13.64 6.50 -22.35
N PRO A 104 -12.62 5.70 -21.98
CA PRO A 104 -11.40 5.54 -22.78
C PRO A 104 -11.60 5.06 -24.21
N GLN A 105 -12.82 4.60 -24.56
CA GLN A 105 -13.20 4.19 -25.91
C GLN A 105 -13.90 5.29 -26.71
N ASP A 106 -14.13 6.47 -26.14
CA ASP A 106 -14.82 7.59 -26.77
C ASP A 106 -13.91 8.44 -27.69
N THR A 107 -12.66 8.03 -27.92
CA THR A 107 -11.70 8.82 -28.74
C THR A 107 -11.82 8.64 -30.25
N ASP A 108 -12.64 7.71 -30.72
CA ASP A 108 -12.74 7.37 -32.15
C ASP A 108 -14.18 7.44 -32.69
N ARG A 109 -15.07 8.19 -32.05
CA ARG A 109 -16.39 8.48 -32.66
C ARG A 109 -16.31 9.83 -33.40
N PRO A 110 -16.61 9.87 -34.71
CA PRO A 110 -16.59 11.11 -35.47
C PRO A 110 -17.54 12.16 -34.89
#